data_AF-A0A396NFR8-F1
#
_entry.id   AF-A0A396NFR8-F1
#
_cell.length_a   1.000
_cell.length_b   1.000
_cell.length_c   1.000
_cell.angle_alpha   90.00
_cell.angle_beta   90.00
_cell.angle_gamma   90.00
#
_symmetry.space_group_name_H-M   'P 1'
#
loop_
_entity.id
_entity.type
_entity.pdbx_description
1 polymer ?
#
loop_
_entity_poly.entity_id
_entity_poly.type
_entity_poly.pdbx_seq_one_letter_code
_entity_poly.pdbx_strand_id
1 'polypeptide(L)'
;MANETKACRDIGALLPAAQAACRAFLRECEKEGLPVLITETYRTQERQDYLYAQGRTRAGTIVTWTRKSRHTGRLAWDICKNVKGQEYADAAFFDRCGRIAARLGITWGGRWDTPDRSHFEVTSDWKEKRETEMEKRYETLAEVPSWARELVQEMLTRGCFADPHRLHLSEDMLRTMALTDRLLKAREGRK
;
A
#
# COMPACT_ATOMS: atom_id res chain seq x y z
N MET A 1 -22.65 20.67 18.61
CA MET A 1 -23.39 19.70 17.75
C MET A 1 -22.41 19.15 16.74
N ALA A 2 -22.27 17.82 16.65
CA ALA A 2 -21.44 17.21 15.61
C ALA A 2 -22.07 17.56 14.25
N ASN A 3 -21.27 18.06 13.31
CA ASN A 3 -21.77 18.42 11.99
C ASN A 3 -21.79 17.17 11.11
N GLU A 4 -22.97 16.58 10.94
CA GLU A 4 -23.21 15.38 10.13
C GLU A 4 -22.80 15.53 8.65
N THR A 5 -22.66 16.77 8.16
CA THR A 5 -22.30 17.04 6.76
C THR A 5 -20.81 17.31 6.53
N LYS A 6 -20.05 17.71 7.57
CA LYS A 6 -18.63 18.06 7.41
C LYS A 6 -17.71 16.86 7.66
N ALA A 7 -16.93 16.49 6.66
CA ALA A 7 -15.87 15.50 6.80
C ALA A 7 -14.70 16.05 7.64
N CYS A 8 -14.21 15.26 8.60
CA CYS A 8 -12.97 15.53 9.30
C CYS A 8 -11.79 15.07 8.43
N ARG A 9 -10.77 15.90 8.22
CA ARG A 9 -9.55 15.51 7.47
C ARG A 9 -8.30 15.50 8.35
N ASP A 10 -8.48 15.74 9.65
CA ASP A 10 -7.38 15.84 10.58
C ASP A 10 -6.84 14.45 10.92
N ILE A 11 -5.57 14.22 10.62
CA ILE A 11 -4.87 12.99 11.01
C ILE A 11 -4.83 12.88 12.55
N GLY A 12 -4.74 14.00 13.28
CA GLY A 12 -4.79 14.04 14.74
C GLY A 12 -6.08 13.47 15.34
N ALA A 13 -7.15 13.36 14.54
CA ALA A 13 -8.39 12.72 14.96
C ALA A 13 -8.35 11.18 14.91
N LEU A 14 -7.30 10.56 14.36
CA LEU A 14 -7.10 9.10 14.35
C LEU A 14 -6.49 8.62 15.68
N LEU A 15 -6.61 7.33 15.98
CA LEU A 15 -5.83 6.72 17.08
C LEU A 15 -4.33 6.63 16.73
N PRO A 16 -3.42 6.57 17.71
CA PRO A 16 -1.97 6.65 17.48
C PRO A 16 -1.44 5.68 16.40
N ALA A 17 -1.90 4.43 16.40
CA ALA A 17 -1.51 3.44 15.39
C ALA A 17 -1.92 3.86 13.98
N ALA A 18 -3.16 4.35 13.80
CA ALA A 18 -3.65 4.84 12.52
C ALA A 18 -3.01 6.18 12.11
N GLN A 19 -2.64 7.05 13.06
CA GLN A 19 -1.86 8.25 12.77
C GLN A 19 -0.49 7.89 12.18
N ALA A 20 0.22 6.96 12.84
CA ALA A 20 1.52 6.49 12.40
C ALA A 20 1.43 5.84 11.00
N ALA A 21 0.47 4.94 10.81
CA ALA A 21 0.22 4.28 9.53
C ALA A 21 -0.12 5.25 8.41
N CYS A 22 -1.04 6.20 8.66
CA CYS A 22 -1.43 7.21 7.68
C CYS A 22 -0.24 8.09 7.28
N ARG A 23 0.62 8.48 8.23
CA ARG A 23 1.82 9.27 7.94
C ARG A 23 2.85 8.46 7.14
N ALA A 24 3.08 7.19 7.48
CA ALA A 24 3.95 6.30 6.72
C ALA A 24 3.46 6.13 5.28
N PHE A 25 2.16 5.88 5.13
CA PHE A 25 1.50 5.77 3.83
C PHE A 25 1.68 7.02 2.96
N LEU A 26 1.45 8.21 3.52
CA LEU A 26 1.62 9.47 2.78
C LEU A 26 3.07 9.70 2.36
N ARG A 27 4.05 9.40 3.23
CA ARG A 27 5.49 9.48 2.89
C ARG A 27 5.85 8.57 1.71
N GLU A 28 5.40 7.32 1.72
CA GLU A 28 5.70 6.38 0.64
C GLU A 28 4.97 6.75 -0.67
N CYS A 29 3.76 7.29 -0.59
CA CYS A 29 3.05 7.81 -1.76
C CYS A 29 3.80 9.00 -2.38
N GLU A 30 4.31 9.91 -1.55
CA GLU A 30 5.10 11.06 -2.01
C GLU A 30 6.38 10.62 -2.72
N LYS A 31 7.12 9.63 -2.19
CA LYS A 31 8.29 9.03 -2.85
C LYS A 31 7.97 8.46 -4.23
N GLU A 32 6.78 7.89 -4.40
CA GLU A 32 6.29 7.35 -5.68
C GLU A 32 5.65 8.41 -6.60
N GLY A 33 5.65 9.70 -6.21
CA GLY A 33 5.06 10.78 -6.98
C GLY A 33 3.53 10.72 -7.07
N LEU A 34 2.87 10.15 -6.07
CA LEU A 34 1.41 10.03 -5.99
C LEU A 34 0.82 11.22 -5.21
N PRO A 35 0.07 12.13 -5.85
CA PRO A 35 -0.52 13.28 -5.17
C PRO A 35 -1.76 12.86 -4.37
N VAL A 36 -1.56 12.43 -3.13
CA VAL A 36 -2.64 11.97 -2.23
C VAL A 36 -3.22 13.14 -1.42
N LEU A 37 -4.55 13.20 -1.31
CA LEU A 37 -5.26 14.06 -0.38
C LEU A 37 -6.16 13.23 0.55
N ILE A 38 -6.08 13.48 1.85
CA ILE A 38 -7.01 12.89 2.84
C ILE A 38 -8.38 13.56 2.70
N THR A 39 -9.43 12.76 2.48
CA THR A 39 -10.80 13.24 2.34
C THR A 39 -11.64 13.05 3.58
N GLU A 40 -11.38 12.01 4.36
CA GLU A 40 -12.06 11.77 5.64
C GLU A 40 -11.20 10.93 6.61
N THR A 41 -11.16 11.29 7.89
CA THR A 41 -10.52 10.52 8.97
C THR A 41 -11.57 10.06 9.97
N TYR A 42 -11.87 10.88 10.99
CA TYR A 42 -12.92 10.58 11.96
C TYR A 42 -14.30 10.88 11.40
N ARG A 43 -15.20 9.90 11.50
CA ARG A 43 -16.62 10.03 11.18
C ARG A 43 -17.42 9.71 12.43
N THR A 44 -18.31 10.60 12.86
CA THR A 44 -19.17 10.30 14.02
C THR A 44 -20.21 9.25 13.68
N GLN A 45 -20.82 8.63 14.69
CA GLN A 45 -21.88 7.64 14.47
C GLN A 45 -23.10 8.30 13.80
N GLU A 46 -23.45 9.52 14.20
CA GLU A 46 -24.55 10.29 13.61
C GLU A 46 -24.31 10.55 12.12
N ARG A 47 -23.07 10.90 11.72
CA ARG A 47 -22.71 11.05 10.31
C ARG A 47 -22.77 9.71 9.57
N GLN A 48 -22.33 8.62 10.18
CA GLN A 48 -22.41 7.30 9.55
C GLN A 48 -23.87 6.87 9.32
N ASP A 49 -24.76 7.13 10.28
CA ASP A 49 -26.19 6.85 10.14
C ASP A 49 -26.84 7.75 9.08
N TYR A 50 -26.44 9.03 9.02
CA TYR A 50 -26.85 9.97 7.98
C TYR A 50 -26.42 9.52 6.57
N LEU A 51 -25.21 8.96 6.41
CA LEU A 51 -24.74 8.40 5.13
C LEU A 51 -25.44 7.08 4.80
N TYR A 52 -25.70 6.24 5.80
CA TYR A 52 -26.40 4.97 5.62
C TYR A 52 -27.85 5.17 5.15
N ALA A 53 -28.53 6.21 5.65
CA ALA A 53 -29.88 6.57 5.24
C ALA A 53 -29.99 6.94 3.74
N GLN A 54 -28.90 7.39 3.10
CA GLN A 54 -28.89 7.81 1.70
C GLN A 54 -29.14 6.64 0.74
N GLY A 55 -30.07 6.83 -0.20
CA GLY A 55 -30.56 5.80 -1.11
C GLY A 55 -31.46 4.76 -0.45
N ARG A 56 -31.84 4.96 0.83
CA ARG A 56 -32.71 4.06 1.61
C ARG A 56 -33.91 4.81 2.15
N THR A 57 -33.68 5.71 3.11
CA THR A 57 -34.71 6.55 3.75
C THR A 57 -34.55 8.04 3.40
N ARG A 58 -33.43 8.43 2.78
CA ARG A 58 -33.21 9.73 2.15
C ARG A 58 -32.83 9.53 0.68
N ALA A 59 -33.23 10.44 -0.19
CA ALA A 59 -32.82 10.45 -1.59
C ALA A 59 -31.28 10.54 -1.75
N GLY A 60 -30.78 10.01 -2.88
CA GLY A 60 -29.35 10.00 -3.24
C GLY A 60 -28.84 8.59 -3.54
N THR A 61 -27.61 8.50 -4.06
CA THR A 61 -26.94 7.21 -4.29
C THR A 61 -26.49 6.58 -2.96
N ILE A 62 -26.49 5.24 -2.88
CA ILE A 62 -25.95 4.54 -1.72
C ILE A 62 -24.42 4.76 -1.69
N VAL A 63 -23.93 5.36 -0.59
CA VAL A 63 -22.50 5.67 -0.39
C VAL A 63 -21.85 4.82 0.71
N THR A 64 -22.64 4.04 1.44
CA THR A 64 -22.12 3.10 2.44
C THR A 64 -23.08 1.93 2.66
N TRP A 65 -22.51 0.78 3.02
CA TRP A 65 -23.22 -0.48 3.24
C TRP A 65 -23.26 -0.88 4.73
N THR A 66 -22.47 -0.22 5.57
CA THR A 66 -22.36 -0.54 7.00
C THR A 66 -22.91 0.59 7.87
N ARG A 67 -23.49 0.25 9.02
CA ARG A 67 -23.75 1.22 10.10
C ARG A 67 -22.57 1.35 11.07
N LYS A 68 -21.70 0.34 11.12
CA LYS A 68 -20.50 0.29 11.97
C LYS A 68 -19.27 0.45 11.09
N SER A 69 -18.78 1.67 11.00
CA SER A 69 -17.62 2.01 10.18
C SER A 69 -16.35 2.12 11.02
N ARG A 70 -15.19 1.75 10.47
CA ARG A 70 -13.91 1.96 11.17
C ARG A 70 -13.53 3.42 11.34
N HIS A 71 -14.14 4.33 10.57
CA HIS A 71 -14.01 5.76 10.79
C HIS A 71 -14.58 6.19 12.14
N THR A 72 -15.63 5.52 12.66
CA THR A 72 -16.16 5.81 14.00
C THR A 72 -15.20 5.34 15.09
N GLY A 73 -14.47 4.27 14.81
CA GLY A 73 -13.37 3.76 15.63
C GLY A 73 -12.03 4.50 15.46
N ARG A 74 -11.95 5.56 14.64
CA ARG A 74 -10.72 6.36 14.41
C ARG A 74 -9.52 5.55 13.90
N LEU A 75 -9.79 4.45 13.20
CA LEU A 75 -8.79 3.50 12.69
C LEU A 75 -8.79 3.39 11.16
N ALA A 76 -9.44 4.33 10.48
CA ALA A 76 -9.54 4.37 9.03
C ALA A 76 -9.46 5.80 8.49
N TRP A 77 -9.05 5.93 7.25
CA TRP A 77 -9.03 7.17 6.51
C TRP A 77 -9.37 6.92 5.02
N ASP A 78 -9.98 7.92 4.41
CA ASP A 78 -10.28 7.96 2.98
C ASP A 78 -9.35 8.92 2.26
N ILE A 79 -9.02 8.60 1.00
CA ILE A 79 -8.20 9.45 0.14
C ILE A 79 -8.84 9.74 -1.21
N CYS A 80 -8.34 10.77 -1.88
CA CYS A 80 -8.51 10.99 -3.31
C CYS A 80 -7.19 11.44 -3.97
N LYS A 81 -7.19 11.51 -5.30
CA LYS A 81 -6.12 12.14 -6.06
C LYS A 81 -6.24 13.66 -5.91
N ASN A 82 -5.18 14.33 -5.47
CA ASN A 82 -5.13 15.78 -5.29
C ASN A 82 -4.95 16.53 -6.61
N VAL A 83 -5.82 16.24 -7.58
CA VAL A 83 -5.86 16.86 -8.90
C VAL A 83 -7.32 17.19 -9.20
N LYS A 84 -7.59 18.48 -9.36
CA LYS A 84 -8.95 19.00 -9.56
C LYS A 84 -9.62 18.31 -10.75
N GLY A 85 -10.81 17.76 -10.53
CA GLY A 85 -11.60 17.05 -11.54
C GLY A 85 -11.13 15.61 -11.83
N GLN A 86 -10.12 15.11 -11.12
CA GLN A 86 -9.62 13.73 -11.23
C GLN A 86 -9.64 12.98 -9.89
N GLU A 87 -10.32 13.52 -8.87
CA GLU A 87 -10.25 13.06 -7.49
C GLU A 87 -10.50 11.55 -7.36
N TYR A 88 -11.47 11.04 -8.13
CA TYR A 88 -11.87 9.62 -8.12
C TYR A 88 -11.88 8.98 -9.53
N ALA A 89 -11.31 9.65 -10.53
CA ALA A 89 -11.38 9.22 -11.93
C ALA A 89 -10.31 8.18 -12.32
N ASP A 90 -9.23 8.10 -11.56
CA ASP A 90 -8.03 7.34 -11.90
C ASP A 90 -7.91 6.07 -11.05
N ALA A 91 -8.40 4.94 -11.57
CA ALA A 91 -8.31 3.65 -10.88
C ALA A 91 -6.85 3.22 -10.65
N ALA A 92 -5.95 3.51 -11.59
CA ALA A 92 -4.55 3.13 -11.49
C ALA A 92 -3.82 3.88 -10.36
N PHE A 93 -4.20 5.13 -10.09
CA PHE A 93 -3.75 5.88 -8.91
C PHE A 93 -4.10 5.15 -7.61
N PHE A 94 -5.36 4.71 -7.45
CA PHE A 94 -5.77 3.97 -6.26
C PHE A 94 -5.09 2.61 -6.16
N ASP A 95 -4.89 1.90 -7.27
CA ASP A 95 -4.18 0.61 -7.28
C ASP A 95 -2.72 0.77 -6.83
N ARG A 96 -2.05 1.85 -7.24
CA ARG A 96 -0.69 2.18 -6.77
C ARG A 96 -0.67 2.47 -5.27
N CYS A 97 -1.59 3.30 -4.78
CA CYS A 97 -1.76 3.55 -3.34
C CYS A 97 -2.03 2.25 -2.56
N GLY A 98 -2.89 1.38 -3.08
CA GLY A 98 -3.23 0.09 -2.49
C GLY A 98 -2.07 -0.90 -2.42
N ARG A 99 -1.12 -0.83 -3.35
CA ARG A 99 0.14 -1.59 -3.30
C ARG A 99 1.08 -1.06 -2.23
N ILE A 100 1.21 0.26 -2.09
CA ILE A 100 1.99 0.89 -1.02
C ILE A 100 1.41 0.51 0.35
N ALA A 101 0.10 0.65 0.52
CA ALA A 101 -0.59 0.24 1.75
C ALA A 101 -0.32 -1.23 2.10
N ALA A 102 -0.37 -2.13 1.11
CA ALA A 102 -0.06 -3.55 1.33
C ALA A 102 1.35 -3.78 1.88
N ARG A 103 2.37 -3.09 1.33
CA ARG A 103 3.76 -3.18 1.80
C ARG A 103 3.90 -2.73 3.26
N LEU A 104 3.14 -1.72 3.65
CA LEU A 104 3.09 -1.17 5.02
C LEU A 104 2.19 -1.98 5.98
N GLY A 105 1.57 -3.08 5.54
CA GLY A 105 0.62 -3.84 6.36
C GLY A 105 -0.68 -3.08 6.66
N ILE A 106 -1.06 -2.15 5.79
CA ILE A 106 -2.31 -1.39 5.86
C ILE A 106 -3.35 -2.09 4.97
N THR A 107 -4.55 -2.27 5.50
CA THR A 107 -5.67 -2.82 4.73
C THR A 107 -6.22 -1.74 3.80
N TRP A 108 -6.40 -2.09 2.53
CA TRP A 108 -6.97 -1.20 1.51
C TRP A 108 -8.28 -1.80 0.98
N GLY A 109 -9.34 -0.98 0.96
CA GLY A 109 -10.69 -1.40 0.61
C GLY A 109 -10.90 -1.74 -0.87
N GLY A 110 -9.97 -1.37 -1.76
CA GLY A 110 -10.05 -1.71 -3.18
C GLY A 110 -9.93 -3.20 -3.49
N ARG A 111 -9.52 -4.03 -2.53
CA ARG A 111 -9.45 -5.51 -2.64
C ARG A 111 -10.68 -6.24 -2.08
N TRP A 112 -11.67 -5.54 -1.55
CA TRP A 112 -12.90 -6.16 -1.04
C TRP A 112 -13.84 -6.61 -2.17
N ASP A 113 -14.74 -7.55 -1.88
CA ASP A 113 -15.75 -8.04 -2.83
C ASP A 113 -16.61 -6.90 -3.42
N THR A 114 -16.91 -5.91 -2.58
CA THR A 114 -17.43 -4.60 -3.00
C THR A 114 -16.33 -3.57 -2.78
N PRO A 115 -15.56 -3.21 -3.83
CA PRO A 115 -14.38 -2.37 -3.69
C PRO A 115 -14.72 -0.97 -3.16
N ASP A 116 -14.00 -0.55 -2.13
CA ASP A 116 -13.95 0.84 -1.67
C ASP A 116 -12.52 1.36 -1.86
N ARG A 117 -12.24 1.87 -3.06
CA ARG A 117 -10.86 2.23 -3.48
C ARG A 117 -10.29 3.41 -2.69
N SER A 118 -11.14 4.27 -2.14
CA SER A 118 -10.70 5.40 -1.31
C SER A 118 -10.31 4.99 0.10
N HIS A 119 -10.80 3.85 0.60
CA HIS A 119 -10.74 3.50 2.02
C HIS A 119 -9.48 2.73 2.41
N PHE A 120 -8.90 3.13 3.53
CA PHE A 120 -7.73 2.51 4.16
C PHE A 120 -7.97 2.33 5.66
N GLU A 121 -7.51 1.21 6.21
CA GLU A 121 -7.69 0.91 7.62
C GLU A 121 -6.53 0.11 8.24
N VAL A 122 -6.37 0.25 9.55
CA VAL A 122 -5.43 -0.54 10.35
C VAL A 122 -6.08 -1.05 11.63
N THR A 123 -5.51 -2.09 12.22
CA THR A 123 -5.82 -2.53 13.58
C THR A 123 -5.11 -1.65 14.61
N SER A 124 -5.60 -1.66 15.85
CA SER A 124 -5.05 -0.83 16.93
C SER A 124 -3.62 -1.18 17.34
N ASP A 125 -3.18 -2.39 17.01
CA ASP A 125 -1.84 -2.93 17.26
C ASP A 125 -0.88 -2.75 16.07
N TRP A 126 -1.30 -2.05 15.00
CA TRP A 126 -0.43 -1.77 13.86
C TRP A 126 0.86 -1.06 14.32
N LYS A 127 1.98 -1.52 13.77
CA LYS A 127 3.32 -0.96 13.97
C LYS A 127 3.99 -0.84 12.62
N GLU A 128 4.70 0.26 12.41
CA GLU A 128 5.54 0.42 11.22
C GLU A 128 6.60 -0.67 11.26
N LYS A 129 6.63 -1.51 10.23
CA LYS A 129 7.70 -2.49 10.07
C LYS A 129 9.01 -1.72 9.94
N ARG A 130 10.03 -2.13 10.67
CA ARG A 130 11.36 -1.49 10.51
C ARG A 130 11.84 -1.73 9.08
N GLU A 131 12.62 -0.81 8.53
CA GLU A 131 13.20 -0.95 7.18
C GLU A 131 14.00 -2.26 7.04
N THR A 132 14.52 -2.80 8.15
CA THR A 132 15.15 -4.12 8.26
C THR A 132 14.21 -5.31 8.08
N GLU A 133 12.90 -5.12 8.29
CA GLU A 133 11.83 -6.11 8.13
C GLU A 133 11.11 -5.97 6.77
N MET A 134 11.38 -4.88 6.03
CA MET A 134 11.03 -4.76 4.62
C MET A 134 12.18 -5.35 3.81
N GLU A 135 11.98 -6.56 3.29
CA GLU A 135 12.99 -7.25 2.50
C GLU A 135 13.44 -6.37 1.33
N LYS A 136 14.70 -5.90 1.38
CA LYS A 136 15.30 -5.05 0.35
C LYS A 136 15.19 -5.76 -1.01
N ARG A 137 14.63 -5.06 -1.98
CA ARG A 137 14.56 -5.51 -3.38
C ARG A 137 15.59 -4.76 -4.21
N TYR A 138 16.39 -5.52 -4.95
CA TYR A 138 17.35 -5.03 -5.92
C TYR A 138 16.64 -4.97 -7.27
N GLU A 139 16.32 -3.76 -7.73
CA GLU A 139 15.56 -3.52 -8.97
C GLU A 139 16.49 -3.50 -10.18
N THR A 140 17.71 -3.00 -10.00
CA THR A 140 18.71 -2.84 -11.06
C THR A 140 20.02 -3.55 -10.72
N LEU A 141 20.81 -3.90 -11.74
CA LEU A 141 22.12 -4.53 -11.54
C LEU A 141 23.09 -3.68 -10.69
N ALA A 142 22.97 -2.35 -10.76
CA ALA A 142 23.77 -1.42 -9.98
C ALA A 142 23.53 -1.57 -8.46
N GLU A 143 22.30 -1.88 -8.06
CA GLU A 143 21.91 -2.08 -6.67
C GLU A 143 22.39 -3.43 -6.12
N VAL A 144 22.57 -4.43 -6.99
CA VAL A 144 22.98 -5.79 -6.59
C VAL A 144 24.35 -5.72 -5.88
N PRO A 145 24.51 -6.38 -4.71
CA PRO A 145 25.78 -6.42 -3.99
C PRO A 145 26.91 -7.02 -4.83
N SER A 146 28.14 -6.55 -4.64
CA SER A 146 29.30 -6.97 -5.42
C SER A 146 29.51 -8.49 -5.44
N TRP A 147 29.21 -9.19 -4.34
CA TRP A 147 29.36 -10.65 -4.24
C TRP A 147 28.39 -11.45 -5.15
N ALA A 148 27.27 -10.85 -5.59
CA ALA A 148 26.29 -11.47 -6.47
C ALA A 148 26.26 -10.83 -7.87
N ARG A 149 26.92 -9.69 -8.07
CA ARG A 149 26.75 -8.86 -9.27
C ARG A 149 27.18 -9.58 -10.56
N GLU A 150 28.30 -10.28 -10.54
CA GLU A 150 28.77 -11.03 -11.72
C GLU A 150 27.81 -12.16 -12.09
N LEU A 151 27.30 -12.90 -11.10
CA LEU A 151 26.30 -13.95 -11.30
C LEU A 151 25.03 -13.39 -11.94
N VAL A 152 24.51 -12.28 -11.42
CA VAL A 152 23.28 -11.67 -11.96
C VAL A 152 23.53 -11.10 -13.36
N GLN A 153 24.69 -10.51 -13.62
CA GLN A 153 25.10 -10.06 -14.96
C GLN A 153 25.17 -11.23 -15.95
N GLU A 154 25.70 -12.37 -15.54
CA GLU A 154 25.74 -13.58 -16.35
C GLU A 154 24.32 -14.10 -16.64
N MET A 155 23.46 -14.19 -15.63
CA MET A 155 22.06 -14.61 -15.78
C MET A 155 21.25 -13.67 -16.69
N LEU A 156 21.49 -12.35 -16.60
CA LEU A 156 20.93 -11.36 -17.52
C LEU A 156 21.38 -11.62 -18.96
N THR A 157 22.68 -11.87 -19.15
CA THR A 157 23.27 -12.16 -20.47
C THR A 157 22.71 -13.45 -21.07
N ARG A 158 22.40 -14.45 -20.23
CA ARG A 158 21.77 -15.72 -20.60
C ARG A 158 20.24 -15.62 -20.77
N GLY A 159 19.63 -14.45 -20.55
CA GLY A 159 18.19 -14.25 -20.71
C GLY A 159 17.33 -14.92 -19.65
N CYS A 160 17.85 -15.12 -18.43
CA CYS A 160 17.11 -15.80 -17.36
C CYS A 160 15.99 -14.96 -16.73
N PHE A 161 15.94 -13.66 -16.99
CA PHE A 161 14.95 -12.74 -16.44
C PHE A 161 13.89 -12.40 -17.48
N ALA A 162 12.62 -12.42 -17.07
CA ALA A 162 11.51 -12.01 -17.92
C ALA A 162 11.56 -10.50 -18.26
N ASP A 163 12.01 -9.67 -17.31
CA ASP A 163 12.25 -8.25 -17.50
C ASP A 163 13.68 -7.88 -17.06
N PRO A 164 14.61 -7.65 -18.00
CA PRO A 164 16.00 -7.29 -17.71
C PRO A 164 16.16 -5.94 -17.00
N HIS A 165 15.15 -5.06 -17.07
CA HIS A 165 15.18 -3.74 -16.48
C HIS A 165 14.55 -3.70 -15.09
N ARG A 166 13.97 -4.82 -14.63
CA ARG A 166 13.24 -4.88 -13.37
C ARG A 166 13.43 -6.24 -12.67
N LEU A 167 14.55 -6.36 -11.97
CA LEU A 167 15.03 -7.62 -11.40
C LEU A 167 14.18 -8.16 -10.23
N HIS A 168 13.68 -7.28 -9.35
CA HIS A 168 12.91 -7.65 -8.13
C HIS A 168 13.56 -8.67 -7.21
N LEU A 169 14.89 -8.75 -7.19
CA LEU A 169 15.60 -9.77 -6.42
C LEU A 169 15.67 -9.40 -4.95
N SER A 170 15.42 -10.34 -4.05
CA SER A 170 15.76 -10.16 -2.63
C SER A 170 17.14 -10.70 -2.29
N GLU A 171 17.66 -10.35 -1.11
CA GLU A 171 18.94 -10.88 -0.65
C GLU A 171 18.92 -12.40 -0.53
N ASP A 172 17.82 -13.00 -0.06
CA ASP A 172 17.68 -14.45 0.01
C ASP A 172 17.67 -15.10 -1.38
N MET A 173 16.99 -14.50 -2.36
CA MET A 173 17.05 -14.97 -3.75
C MET A 173 18.48 -14.96 -4.29
N LEU A 174 19.22 -13.87 -4.07
CA LEU A 174 20.63 -13.77 -4.48
C LEU A 174 21.49 -14.84 -3.79
N ARG A 175 21.26 -15.09 -2.50
CA ARG A 175 21.99 -16.12 -1.73
C ARG A 175 21.69 -17.51 -2.26
N THR A 176 20.42 -17.81 -2.52
CA THR A 176 20.00 -19.09 -3.12
C THR A 176 20.65 -19.28 -4.49
N MET A 177 20.59 -18.28 -5.38
CA MET A 177 21.20 -18.35 -6.71
C MET A 177 22.72 -18.59 -6.63
N ALA A 178 23.43 -17.88 -5.75
CA ALA A 178 24.87 -18.05 -5.58
C ALA A 178 25.25 -19.42 -4.99
N LEU A 179 24.46 -19.95 -4.06
CA LEU A 179 24.66 -21.30 -3.54
C LEU A 179 24.41 -22.36 -4.60
N THR A 180 23.34 -22.21 -5.39
CA THR A 180 23.01 -23.13 -6.49
C THR A 180 24.09 -23.12 -7.57
N ASP A 181 24.56 -21.95 -8.00
CA ASP A 181 25.65 -21.83 -8.98
C ASP A 181 26.93 -22.53 -8.52
N ARG A 182 27.34 -22.29 -7.27
CA ARG A 182 28.52 -22.96 -6.67
C ARG A 182 28.33 -24.48 -6.59
N LEU A 183 27.14 -24.94 -6.24
CA LEU A 183 26.83 -26.37 -6.16
C LEU A 183 26.89 -27.02 -7.55
N LEU A 184 26.36 -26.37 -8.59
CA LEU A 184 26.38 -26.88 -9.96
C LEU A 184 27.81 -26.96 -10.50
N LYS A 185 28.59 -25.88 -10.37
CA LYS A 185 30.01 -25.86 -10.76
C LYS A 185 30.83 -26.94 -10.04
N ALA A 186 30.58 -27.14 -8.73
CA ALA A 186 31.25 -28.18 -7.95
C ALA A 186 30.86 -29.62 -8.37
N ARG A 187 29.71 -29.82 -9.03
CA ARG A 187 29.30 -31.11 -9.58
C ARG A 187 29.89 -31.36 -10.97
N GLU A 188 30.05 -30.32 -11.77
CA GLU A 188 30.67 -30.41 -13.10
C GLU A 188 32.18 -30.71 -13.00
N GLY A 189 32.86 -30.19 -11.99
CA GLY A 189 34.29 -30.44 -11.75
C GLY A 189 34.65 -31.79 -11.09
N ARG A 190 33.70 -32.70 -10.88
CA ARG A 190 33.93 -34.06 -10.33
C ARG A 190 33.93 -35.17 -11.41
N LYS A 191 33.93 -34.81 -12.69
CA LYS A 191 34.04 -35.77 -13.79
C LYS A 191 35.50 -36.01 -14.17
#